data_AF-A0A2C9SYB8-F1
#
_entry.id   AF-A0A2C9SYB8-F1
#
_cell.length_a   1.000
_cell.length_b   1.000
_cell.length_c   1.000
_cell.angle_alpha   90.00
_cell.angle_beta   90.00
_cell.angle_gamma   90.00
#
_symmetry.space_group_name_H-M   'P 1'
#
loop_
_entity.id
_entity.type
_entity.pdbx_description
1 polymer ?
#
loop_
_entity_poly.entity_id
_entity_poly.type
_entity_poly.pdbx_seq_one_letter_code
_entity_poly.pdbx_strand_id
1 'polypeptide(L)'
;MRRIGQSIALAVAAGGVGLGLSTAVCAVAQADTGSGGQSVHGVGHGKRGATDARRTVSPAVRGAVGAARRISVARSAPALVRGPVASPAAGVKASVQWPSLPVDVAPVQAVLEAAVRQIQRTVFNGSPVVKAGKPVTESNGDVTGTVIATDPEGDPLSYKVVGGPSGGTVTVNPDGSYSYTPSAAHQVTGGVDSFVVAVTDTGRHLHLFQGNGTTRITVSVFTEGNGEDPGNLGATRGFNVYNLSGEPLTFDHYDGDKPAEAPRPGTVIQPGQYAHFELTYYLAAQDEVRAWFAKPGDWYAAQMKVGAVYGDSLVKCGASSGGTCGPTDWTYASTIRLFDLPGTVIEIGPDNPDEQTKVLESLCGDAKPGTCAFKATGETQTYTVPTTPYGSYSNRTDQQQRWEVTVKVVETHTNSLAVGAKLSVKLISIINAELNATYTHTWTRTETVQQTYKITVKPDAKVTLTVREPMFRDFGDFTVQLGNTTWLIRGVYFDSPDPNRGLDVGAEESELSDSSHVSAVTDDKTTVAQPVRLVGV
;
A
#
# COMPACT_ATOMS: atom_id res chain seq x y z
N MET A 1 35.97 18.40 54.83
CA MET A 1 37.15 17.83 55.52
C MET A 1 37.80 16.76 54.62
N ARG A 2 38.79 15.99 55.12
CA ARG A 2 39.57 14.93 54.41
C ARG A 2 38.64 13.97 53.61
N ARG A 3 38.90 13.47 52.40
CA ARG A 3 40.10 12.94 51.67
C ARG A 3 40.68 11.60 52.18
N ILE A 4 40.52 10.55 51.36
CA ILE A 4 41.26 9.27 51.13
C ILE A 4 40.43 8.60 49.99
N GLY A 5 40.91 7.90 48.94
CA GLY A 5 42.14 7.11 48.70
C GLY A 5 41.73 5.63 48.56
N GLN A 6 42.19 4.80 47.60
CA GLN A 6 43.25 4.91 46.57
C GLN A 6 42.88 4.07 45.32
N SER A 7 43.71 4.09 44.27
CA SER A 7 43.57 3.32 43.01
C SER A 7 44.48 2.08 42.97
N ILE A 8 44.11 1.05 42.19
CA ILE A 8 44.95 0.07 41.45
C ILE A 8 44.01 -0.85 40.62
N ALA A 9 44.36 -1.56 39.53
CA ALA A 9 45.21 -1.32 38.33
C ALA A 9 45.91 -2.62 37.84
N LEU A 10 45.95 -2.84 36.50
CA LEU A 10 46.63 -3.94 35.76
C LEU A 10 46.10 -5.38 36.01
N ALA A 11 46.40 -6.40 35.17
CA ALA A 11 46.52 -6.47 33.69
C ALA A 11 46.67 -7.94 33.18
N VAL A 12 46.14 -8.21 31.98
CA VAL A 12 46.56 -9.17 30.91
C VAL A 12 47.42 -10.41 31.25
N ALA A 13 46.85 -11.61 31.07
CA ALA A 13 47.42 -12.81 30.41
C ALA A 13 46.29 -13.84 30.19
N ALA A 14 46.08 -14.61 29.11
CA ALA A 14 46.86 -15.15 27.97
C ALA A 14 47.18 -16.67 28.11
N GLY A 15 46.72 -17.47 27.13
CA GLY A 15 46.86 -18.94 27.05
C GLY A 15 45.51 -19.69 27.12
N GLY A 16 45.29 -20.81 26.41
CA GLY A 16 46.13 -21.43 25.37
C GLY A 16 45.54 -22.75 24.83
N VAL A 17 45.43 -22.85 23.49
CA VAL A 17 45.28 -24.03 22.59
C VAL A 17 44.87 -25.40 23.18
N GLY A 18 43.79 -25.99 22.63
CA GLY A 18 43.50 -27.44 22.66
C GLY A 18 42.85 -27.89 21.35
N LEU A 19 43.28 -29.03 20.78
CA LEU A 19 42.96 -29.43 19.40
C LEU A 19 42.48 -30.90 19.29
N GLY A 20 41.52 -31.12 18.38
CA GLY A 20 41.17 -32.42 17.80
C GLY A 20 39.90 -33.11 18.33
N LEU A 21 39.33 -34.12 17.67
CA LEU A 21 39.38 -34.54 16.25
C LEU A 21 38.42 -35.75 16.08
N SER A 22 37.65 -35.84 14.99
CA SER A 22 36.97 -37.07 14.49
C SER A 22 35.84 -37.67 15.38
N THR A 23 34.85 -38.46 14.92
CA THR A 23 34.41 -38.92 13.57
C THR A 23 32.96 -39.47 13.63
N ALA A 24 32.39 -39.81 12.46
CA ALA A 24 31.11 -40.51 12.21
C ALA A 24 29.83 -39.67 12.46
N VAL A 25 28.86 -39.53 11.54
CA VAL A 25 28.30 -40.39 10.47
C VAL A 25 27.38 -41.51 10.96
N CYS A 26 26.08 -41.26 10.82
CA CYS A 26 25.10 -42.26 10.37
C CYS A 26 24.00 -41.54 9.59
N ALA A 27 23.81 -41.95 8.34
CA ALA A 27 22.60 -41.67 7.57
C ALA A 27 21.88 -43.01 7.35
N VAL A 28 20.55 -43.02 7.43
CA VAL A 28 19.74 -44.19 7.08
C VAL A 28 18.70 -43.74 6.06
N ALA A 29 18.76 -44.35 4.88
CA ALA A 29 17.78 -44.21 3.82
C ALA A 29 17.51 -45.59 3.23
N GLN A 30 16.24 -45.99 3.16
CA GLN A 30 15.70 -47.13 2.41
C GLN A 30 14.18 -47.19 2.68
N ALA A 31 13.31 -47.80 1.87
CA ALA A 31 13.26 -48.04 0.42
C ALA A 31 11.92 -48.77 0.14
N ASP A 32 11.50 -48.86 -1.13
CA ASP A 32 10.22 -49.44 -1.56
C ASP A 32 9.92 -50.88 -1.08
N THR A 33 8.63 -51.13 -0.81
CA THR A 33 7.83 -52.28 -1.31
C THR A 33 6.37 -52.08 -0.85
N GLY A 34 5.33 -52.58 -1.54
CA GLY A 34 5.28 -53.30 -2.82
C GLY A 34 3.81 -53.61 -3.22
N SER A 35 3.60 -54.00 -4.48
CA SER A 35 2.29 -54.26 -5.11
C SER A 35 1.34 -55.20 -4.33
N GLY A 36 0.02 -54.96 -4.42
CA GLY A 36 -1.00 -55.92 -4.01
C GLY A 36 -2.44 -55.45 -4.26
N GLY A 37 -3.12 -56.02 -5.26
CA GLY A 37 -4.55 -55.78 -5.52
C GLY A 37 -5.31 -57.08 -5.72
N GLN A 38 -6.56 -57.13 -5.24
CA GLN A 38 -7.55 -58.16 -5.61
C GLN A 38 -9.00 -57.65 -5.38
N SER A 39 -10.00 -58.50 -5.60
CA SER A 39 -11.37 -58.08 -5.96
C SER A 39 -12.46 -59.06 -5.45
N VAL A 40 -13.71 -58.78 -5.82
CA VAL A 40 -14.91 -59.65 -5.88
C VAL A 40 -15.87 -59.65 -4.67
N HIS A 41 -17.17 -59.70 -5.02
CA HIS A 41 -18.42 -59.80 -4.23
C HIS A 41 -19.06 -58.48 -3.74
N GLY A 42 -20.34 -58.18 -4.06
CA GLY A 42 -21.25 -58.81 -5.03
C GLY A 42 -22.75 -58.47 -4.85
N VAL A 43 -23.54 -58.61 -5.94
CA VAL A 43 -25.02 -58.48 -6.04
C VAL A 43 -25.57 -57.03 -5.92
N GLY A 44 -26.61 -56.60 -6.65
CA GLY A 44 -27.32 -57.20 -7.79
C GLY A 44 -28.68 -56.53 -8.13
N HIS A 45 -29.20 -56.79 -9.35
CA HIS A 45 -30.42 -56.18 -9.97
C HIS A 45 -30.29 -54.66 -10.29
N GLY A 46 -30.91 -54.06 -11.32
CA GLY A 46 -31.82 -54.49 -12.42
C GLY A 46 -32.83 -53.35 -12.71
N LYS A 47 -33.20 -52.92 -13.94
CA LYS A 47 -33.33 -53.58 -15.26
C LYS A 47 -33.35 -52.57 -16.46
N ARG A 48 -32.82 -53.01 -17.63
CA ARG A 48 -33.33 -52.89 -19.04
C ARG A 48 -33.60 -51.54 -19.77
N GLY A 49 -33.22 -51.52 -21.07
CA GLY A 49 -33.52 -50.53 -22.14
C GLY A 49 -32.22 -50.08 -22.85
N ALA A 50 -31.83 -50.38 -24.10
CA ALA A 50 -32.50 -50.68 -25.39
C ALA A 50 -33.10 -49.41 -26.06
N THR A 51 -32.88 -49.02 -27.33
CA THR A 51 -32.19 -49.54 -28.56
C THR A 51 -31.86 -48.37 -29.53
N ASP A 52 -31.07 -48.44 -30.63
CA ASP A 52 -29.90 -49.22 -31.08
C ASP A 52 -29.42 -48.68 -32.48
N ALA A 53 -28.15 -48.95 -32.88
CA ALA A 53 -27.55 -48.74 -34.23
C ALA A 53 -27.44 -47.27 -34.75
N ARG A 54 -26.67 -46.91 -35.82
CA ARG A 54 -25.91 -47.70 -36.83
C ARG A 54 -24.72 -46.92 -37.46
N ARG A 55 -23.78 -47.68 -38.06
CA ARG A 55 -22.74 -47.37 -39.09
C ARG A 55 -23.17 -46.34 -40.19
N THR A 56 -22.32 -45.75 -41.07
CA THR A 56 -21.14 -46.33 -41.79
C THR A 56 -20.27 -45.31 -42.60
N VAL A 57 -18.95 -45.54 -42.68
CA VAL A 57 -18.04 -45.44 -43.89
C VAL A 57 -17.62 -44.09 -44.54
N SER A 58 -16.34 -44.04 -44.95
CA SER A 58 -15.68 -43.04 -45.83
C SER A 58 -15.28 -43.66 -47.20
N PRO A 59 -14.86 -42.89 -48.22
CA PRO A 59 -13.45 -43.01 -48.65
C PRO A 59 -12.79 -41.71 -49.19
N ALA A 60 -11.48 -41.81 -49.49
CA ALA A 60 -10.56 -40.72 -49.87
C ALA A 60 -10.47 -40.43 -51.39
N VAL A 61 -9.65 -39.43 -51.80
CA VAL A 61 -8.56 -39.59 -52.82
C VAL A 61 -7.63 -38.36 -52.99
N ARG A 62 -6.31 -38.65 -52.90
CA ARG A 62 -5.08 -38.04 -53.50
C ARG A 62 -4.95 -36.53 -53.88
N GLY A 63 -3.76 -36.01 -53.56
CA GLY A 63 -3.01 -34.99 -54.35
C GLY A 63 -1.54 -34.94 -53.89
N ALA A 64 -0.55 -34.94 -54.80
CA ALA A 64 0.88 -35.02 -54.41
C ALA A 64 1.87 -34.45 -55.45
N VAL A 65 2.72 -33.51 -55.01
CA VAL A 65 3.98 -32.98 -55.59
C VAL A 65 4.80 -32.45 -54.39
N GLY A 66 6.13 -32.47 -54.29
CA GLY A 66 7.22 -32.95 -55.15
C GLY A 66 8.50 -32.21 -54.74
N ALA A 67 9.50 -32.91 -54.20
CA ALA A 67 10.54 -32.27 -53.39
C ALA A 67 11.69 -31.62 -54.19
N ALA A 68 12.15 -30.45 -53.73
CA ALA A 68 13.38 -29.79 -54.17
C ALA A 68 14.27 -29.43 -52.96
N ARG A 69 15.59 -29.48 -53.14
CA ARG A 69 16.59 -29.66 -52.06
C ARG A 69 17.44 -28.39 -51.84
N ARG A 70 17.43 -27.80 -50.63
CA ARG A 70 18.46 -26.82 -50.21
C ARG A 70 18.89 -26.99 -48.74
N ILE A 71 20.18 -27.28 -48.60
CA ILE A 71 21.14 -26.97 -47.51
C ILE A 71 20.53 -26.67 -46.12
N SER A 72 20.73 -27.62 -45.20
CA SER A 72 20.59 -27.41 -43.75
C SER A 72 21.89 -26.92 -43.12
N VAL A 73 21.86 -25.80 -42.39
CA VAL A 73 22.92 -25.39 -41.45
C VAL A 73 22.43 -25.72 -40.05
N ALA A 74 23.20 -26.52 -39.31
CA ALA A 74 22.82 -26.92 -37.96
C ALA A 74 23.19 -25.84 -36.92
N ARG A 75 22.26 -25.53 -36.02
CA ARG A 75 22.58 -24.96 -34.70
C ARG A 75 21.66 -25.58 -33.65
N SER A 76 22.25 -26.05 -32.56
CA SER A 76 21.59 -26.89 -31.56
C SER A 76 20.67 -26.09 -30.62
N ALA A 77 19.48 -26.63 -30.39
CA ALA A 77 18.62 -26.22 -29.27
C ALA A 77 18.85 -27.16 -28.07
N PRO A 78 18.98 -26.65 -26.83
CA PRO A 78 18.90 -27.46 -25.62
C PRO A 78 17.47 -27.99 -25.43
N ALA A 79 17.32 -29.20 -24.86
CA ALA A 79 16.02 -29.81 -24.64
C ALA A 79 15.32 -29.29 -23.37
N LEU A 80 13.99 -29.22 -23.41
CA LEU A 80 13.17 -29.03 -22.20
C LEU A 80 13.21 -30.29 -21.33
N VAL A 81 13.66 -30.16 -20.08
CA VAL A 81 13.46 -31.18 -19.03
C VAL A 81 12.28 -30.73 -18.16
N ARG A 82 11.23 -31.56 -18.06
CA ARG A 82 10.12 -31.32 -17.13
C ARG A 82 10.43 -31.98 -15.78
N GLY A 83 10.56 -31.17 -14.73
CA GLY A 83 10.47 -31.59 -13.33
C GLY A 83 9.13 -31.16 -12.70
N PRO A 84 8.72 -31.75 -11.57
CA PRO A 84 7.43 -31.46 -10.93
C PRO A 84 7.39 -30.10 -10.23
N VAL A 85 6.19 -29.55 -10.08
CA VAL A 85 5.93 -28.29 -9.37
C VAL A 85 6.05 -28.51 -7.86
N ALA A 86 6.82 -27.66 -7.19
CA ALA A 86 6.87 -27.52 -5.74
C ALA A 86 6.62 -26.06 -5.36
N SER A 87 5.80 -25.82 -4.33
CA SER A 87 5.33 -24.49 -3.96
C SER A 87 6.44 -23.58 -3.40
N PRO A 88 6.58 -22.32 -3.84
CA PRO A 88 7.56 -21.39 -3.32
C PRO A 88 7.11 -20.77 -1.98
N ALA A 89 7.18 -21.53 -0.90
CA ALA A 89 6.99 -21.05 0.47
C ALA A 89 8.30 -20.47 1.06
N ALA A 90 8.97 -19.56 0.33
CA ALA A 90 10.12 -18.80 0.81
C ALA A 90 10.33 -17.54 -0.06
N GLY A 91 10.62 -16.40 0.57
CA GLY A 91 10.91 -15.15 -0.13
C GLY A 91 12.30 -15.15 -0.77
N VAL A 92 12.38 -15.33 -2.09
CA VAL A 92 13.63 -15.15 -2.85
C VAL A 92 13.88 -13.65 -3.05
N LYS A 93 14.87 -13.09 -2.34
CA LYS A 93 15.41 -11.77 -2.71
C LYS A 93 16.09 -11.90 -4.07
N ALA A 94 15.54 -11.27 -5.10
CA ALA A 94 16.14 -11.21 -6.44
C ALA A 94 17.40 -10.33 -6.42
N SER A 95 18.55 -10.91 -6.09
CA SER A 95 19.85 -10.25 -6.21
C SER A 95 20.15 -10.00 -7.68
N VAL A 96 20.19 -8.73 -8.10
CA VAL A 96 20.58 -8.34 -9.47
C VAL A 96 22.05 -8.70 -9.69
N GLN A 97 22.29 -9.86 -10.30
CA GLN A 97 23.63 -10.38 -10.54
C GLN A 97 24.19 -9.79 -11.85
N TRP A 98 24.90 -8.68 -11.72
CA TRP A 98 25.58 -8.00 -12.82
C TRP A 98 26.65 -8.88 -13.48
N PRO A 99 26.90 -8.74 -14.79
CA PRO A 99 27.93 -9.51 -15.48
C PRO A 99 29.33 -9.15 -14.98
N SER A 100 30.10 -10.17 -14.58
CA SER A 100 31.51 -10.03 -14.21
C SER A 100 32.36 -9.60 -15.42
N LEU A 101 33.07 -8.47 -15.32
CA LEU A 101 33.96 -8.00 -16.38
C LEU A 101 35.19 -8.93 -16.52
N PRO A 102 35.55 -9.37 -17.75
CA PRO A 102 36.58 -10.38 -17.95
C PRO A 102 38.00 -9.78 -18.08
N VAL A 103 38.56 -9.24 -16.99
CA VAL A 103 39.98 -8.83 -16.94
C VAL A 103 40.59 -9.16 -15.57
N ASP A 104 41.60 -10.03 -15.54
CA ASP A 104 42.28 -10.42 -14.30
C ASP A 104 43.32 -9.36 -13.88
N VAL A 105 42.87 -8.39 -13.07
CA VAL A 105 43.69 -7.31 -12.50
C VAL A 105 43.29 -7.03 -11.05
N ALA A 106 43.33 -8.05 -10.19
CA ALA A 106 42.87 -8.03 -8.80
C ALA A 106 42.99 -6.69 -8.02
N PRO A 107 44.15 -6.00 -7.94
CA PRO A 107 44.23 -4.71 -7.23
C PRO A 107 43.48 -3.55 -7.91
N VAL A 108 43.44 -3.51 -9.25
CA VAL A 108 42.70 -2.49 -10.01
C VAL A 108 41.21 -2.79 -10.01
N GLN A 109 40.83 -4.08 -10.11
CA GLN A 109 39.43 -4.50 -10.02
C GLN A 109 38.84 -4.17 -8.65
N ALA A 110 39.55 -4.44 -7.54
CA ALA A 110 39.08 -4.08 -6.20
C ALA A 110 38.82 -2.57 -6.05
N VAL A 111 39.69 -1.73 -6.64
CA VAL A 111 39.53 -0.26 -6.65
C VAL A 111 38.37 0.18 -7.56
N LEU A 112 38.23 -0.40 -8.76
CA LEU A 112 37.16 -0.07 -9.69
C LEU A 112 35.78 -0.48 -9.12
N GLU A 113 35.67 -1.68 -8.56
CA GLU A 113 34.45 -2.10 -7.88
C GLU A 113 34.15 -1.27 -6.64
N ALA A 114 35.17 -0.84 -5.87
CA ALA A 114 34.98 0.08 -4.75
C ALA A 114 34.44 1.43 -5.24
N ALA A 115 34.98 1.98 -6.33
CA ALA A 115 34.49 3.21 -6.94
C ALA A 115 33.04 3.06 -7.46
N VAL A 116 32.70 1.94 -8.11
CA VAL A 116 31.32 1.66 -8.55
C VAL A 116 30.38 1.51 -7.36
N ARG A 117 30.75 0.76 -6.32
CA ARG A 117 29.96 0.63 -5.08
C ARG A 117 29.79 1.98 -4.37
N GLN A 118 30.80 2.84 -4.39
CA GLN A 118 30.74 4.18 -3.81
C GLN A 118 29.84 5.11 -4.63
N ILE A 119 29.93 5.10 -5.97
CA ILE A 119 28.99 5.84 -6.84
C ILE A 119 27.55 5.34 -6.62
N GLN A 120 27.33 4.03 -6.52
CA GLN A 120 26.02 3.46 -6.22
C GLN A 120 25.47 3.96 -4.88
N ARG A 121 26.24 3.90 -3.79
CA ARG A 121 25.86 4.49 -2.49
C ARG A 121 25.61 5.99 -2.57
N THR A 122 26.47 6.73 -3.27
CA THR A 122 26.36 8.19 -3.38
C THR A 122 25.15 8.66 -4.20
N VAL A 123 24.54 7.81 -5.03
CA VAL A 123 23.49 8.19 -5.98
C VAL A 123 22.14 7.47 -5.76
N PHE A 124 22.17 6.27 -5.18
CA PHE A 124 21.02 5.40 -4.95
C PHE A 124 20.83 4.98 -3.49
N ASN A 125 21.49 5.61 -2.52
CA ASN A 125 21.18 5.40 -1.10
C ASN A 125 19.70 5.71 -0.83
N GLY A 126 19.06 4.81 -0.08
CA GLY A 126 17.63 4.83 0.18
C GLY A 126 17.22 5.86 1.24
N SER A 127 15.93 5.86 1.58
CA SER A 127 15.45 6.55 2.78
C SER A 127 15.23 5.51 3.90
N PRO A 128 15.48 5.83 5.18
CA PRO A 128 15.49 4.84 6.26
C PRO A 128 14.18 4.06 6.39
N VAL A 129 14.25 2.74 6.60
CA VAL A 129 13.07 1.92 6.87
C VAL A 129 12.71 2.06 8.35
N VAL A 130 11.51 2.58 8.65
CA VAL A 130 11.07 2.93 10.01
C VAL A 130 9.89 2.07 10.46
N LYS A 131 9.83 1.78 11.77
CA LYS A 131 8.74 1.06 12.42
C LYS A 131 8.57 1.54 13.87
N ALA A 132 7.33 1.73 14.31
CA ALA A 132 7.05 1.97 15.71
C ALA A 132 7.26 0.67 16.52
N GLY A 133 8.08 0.74 17.57
CA GLY A 133 8.07 -0.24 18.65
C GLY A 133 6.75 -0.19 19.43
N LYS A 134 6.49 -1.21 20.25
CA LYS A 134 5.32 -1.21 21.13
C LYS A 134 5.54 -0.16 22.24
N PRO A 135 4.62 0.80 22.45
CA PRO A 135 4.70 1.71 23.60
C PRO A 135 4.48 0.97 24.92
N VAL A 136 4.98 1.56 26.00
CA VAL A 136 4.79 1.13 27.39
C VAL A 136 4.35 2.34 28.21
N THR A 137 3.30 2.19 29.01
CA THR A 137 2.87 3.22 29.96
C THR A 137 3.63 2.99 31.27
N GLU A 138 4.34 4.01 31.75
CA GLU A 138 5.09 3.99 32.99
C GLU A 138 4.18 4.29 34.19
N SER A 139 4.63 3.95 35.41
CA SER A 139 3.84 4.11 36.64
C SER A 139 3.57 5.56 37.08
N ASN A 140 4.09 6.54 36.35
CA ASN A 140 3.82 7.98 36.51
C ASN A 140 2.90 8.55 35.42
N GLY A 141 2.43 7.75 34.47
CA GLY A 141 1.58 8.18 33.35
C GLY A 141 2.33 8.71 32.12
N ASP A 142 3.67 8.71 32.11
CA ASP A 142 4.43 8.90 30.88
C ASP A 142 4.29 7.66 29.97
N VAL A 143 4.38 7.85 28.65
CA VAL A 143 4.42 6.74 27.68
C VAL A 143 5.81 6.68 27.04
N THR A 144 6.55 5.61 27.32
CA THR A 144 7.86 5.34 26.74
C THR A 144 7.76 4.44 25.52
N GLY A 145 8.78 4.47 24.66
CA GLY A 145 8.86 3.58 23.50
C GLY A 145 10.09 3.80 22.66
N THR A 146 10.06 3.27 21.43
CA THR A 146 11.18 3.37 20.48
C THR A 146 10.67 3.46 19.04
N VAL A 147 11.21 4.39 18.26
CA VAL A 147 11.15 4.34 16.80
C VAL A 147 12.31 3.47 16.34
N ILE A 148 12.01 2.26 15.90
CA ILE A 148 13.00 1.33 15.36
C ILE A 148 13.22 1.69 13.90
N ALA A 149 14.45 2.03 13.52
CA ALA A 149 14.78 2.31 12.13
C ALA A 149 16.07 1.60 11.70
N THR A 150 16.12 1.23 10.42
CA THR A 150 17.29 0.63 9.77
C THR A 150 17.54 1.30 8.44
N ASP A 151 18.76 1.76 8.22
CA ASP A 151 19.20 2.22 6.92
C ASP A 151 19.56 1.03 5.99
N PRO A 152 19.22 1.05 4.68
CA PRO A 152 19.57 -0.04 3.76
C PRO A 152 21.08 -0.12 3.47
N GLU A 153 21.76 1.03 3.43
CA GLU A 153 23.19 1.15 3.19
C GLU A 153 24.00 1.00 4.50
N GLY A 154 23.37 1.23 5.64
CA GLY A 154 23.95 1.18 6.98
C GLY A 154 24.52 2.52 7.46
N ASP A 155 24.09 3.62 6.84
CA ASP A 155 24.54 4.97 7.15
C ASP A 155 23.83 5.54 8.43
N PRO A 156 24.41 6.55 9.12
CA PRO A 156 24.01 6.88 10.50
C PRO A 156 22.70 7.68 10.58
N LEU A 157 21.74 7.19 11.37
CA LEU A 157 20.42 7.79 11.50
C LEU A 157 20.33 8.89 12.57
N SER A 158 19.50 9.89 12.30
CA SER A 158 19.10 10.95 13.23
C SER A 158 17.58 11.01 13.38
N TYR A 159 17.10 11.27 14.60
CA TYR A 159 15.67 11.27 14.93
C TYR A 159 15.23 12.68 15.36
N LYS A 160 14.11 13.16 14.83
CA LYS A 160 13.56 14.48 15.17
C LYS A 160 12.04 14.51 15.13
N VAL A 161 11.41 15.08 16.16
CA VAL A 161 9.97 15.41 16.15
C VAL A 161 9.72 16.54 15.16
N VAL A 162 8.83 16.32 14.19
CA VAL A 162 8.47 17.28 13.13
C VAL A 162 6.98 17.61 13.09
N GLY A 163 6.15 16.82 13.78
CA GLY A 163 4.79 17.20 14.19
C GLY A 163 4.66 16.87 15.68
N GLY A 164 4.32 17.85 16.50
CA GLY A 164 4.15 17.66 17.95
C GLY A 164 2.85 16.93 18.29
N PRO A 165 2.72 16.38 19.51
CA PRO A 165 1.46 15.86 20.00
C PRO A 165 0.43 16.98 20.24
N SER A 166 -0.84 16.61 20.38
CA SER A 166 -1.95 17.54 20.61
C SER A 166 -2.37 17.62 22.08
N GLY A 167 -2.22 16.52 22.82
CA GLY A 167 -2.54 16.37 24.23
C GLY A 167 -1.34 16.40 25.18
N GLY A 168 -0.10 16.32 24.69
CA GLY A 168 1.09 16.28 25.54
C GLY A 168 2.37 16.81 24.88
N THR A 169 3.50 16.58 25.55
CA THR A 169 4.84 16.86 25.03
C THR A 169 5.58 15.55 24.78
N VAL A 170 6.58 15.58 23.89
CA VAL A 170 7.39 14.39 23.59
C VAL A 170 8.86 14.77 23.41
N THR A 171 9.73 13.95 23.97
CA THR A 171 11.18 13.99 23.75
C THR A 171 11.60 12.70 23.04
N VAL A 172 12.35 12.83 21.95
CA VAL A 172 12.94 11.71 21.21
C VAL A 172 14.46 11.81 21.33
N ASN A 173 15.09 10.72 21.73
CA ASN A 173 16.53 10.61 21.95
C ASN A 173 17.27 10.22 20.65
N PRO A 174 18.61 10.40 20.57
CA PRO A 174 19.40 10.05 19.39
C PRO A 174 19.40 8.56 19.01
N ASP A 175 19.04 7.67 19.94
CA ASP A 175 18.92 6.22 19.71
C ASP A 175 17.53 5.79 19.20
N GLY A 176 16.61 6.75 18.99
CA GLY A 176 15.23 6.50 18.61
C GLY A 176 14.29 6.16 19.77
N SER A 177 14.78 6.05 21.01
CA SER A 177 13.91 5.96 22.18
C SER A 177 13.14 7.27 22.39
N TYR A 178 11.96 7.20 22.99
CA TYR A 178 11.15 8.38 23.30
C TYR A 178 10.46 8.28 24.66
N SER A 179 10.17 9.44 25.23
CA SER A 179 9.19 9.59 26.31
C SER A 179 8.18 10.67 25.93
N TYR A 180 6.91 10.35 26.09
CA TYR A 180 5.77 11.25 25.93
C TYR A 180 5.15 11.53 27.31
N THR A 181 5.03 12.81 27.65
CA THR A 181 4.36 13.27 28.87
C THR A 181 3.02 13.90 28.49
N PRO A 182 1.88 13.26 28.80
CA PRO A 182 0.57 13.88 28.57
C PRO A 182 0.42 15.15 29.42
N SER A 183 -0.22 16.19 28.85
CA SER A 183 -0.54 17.41 29.61
C SER A 183 -1.65 17.13 30.62
N ALA A 184 -1.77 17.94 31.67
CA ALA A 184 -2.82 17.78 32.69
C ALA A 184 -4.25 17.69 32.12
N ALA A 185 -4.54 18.36 31.00
CA ALA A 185 -5.85 18.25 30.34
C ALA A 185 -6.06 16.87 29.67
N HIS A 186 -5.02 16.33 29.03
CA HIS A 186 -5.08 15.01 28.38
C HIS A 186 -4.88 13.85 29.37
N GLN A 187 -4.24 14.09 30.52
CA GLN A 187 -4.25 13.19 31.67
C GLN A 187 -5.67 13.02 32.20
N VAL A 188 -6.51 14.06 32.18
CA VAL A 188 -7.92 13.96 32.59
C VAL A 188 -8.79 13.26 31.54
N THR A 189 -8.68 13.62 30.25
CA THR A 189 -9.52 13.00 29.20
C THR A 189 -9.04 11.63 28.73
N GLY A 190 -7.76 11.30 28.94
CA GLY A 190 -7.10 10.19 28.28
C GLY A 190 -7.18 10.27 26.75
N GLY A 191 -7.00 9.11 26.12
CA GLY A 191 -7.24 8.89 24.69
C GLY A 191 -5.97 8.57 23.90
N VAL A 192 -6.10 8.59 22.56
CA VAL A 192 -4.96 8.43 21.65
C VAL A 192 -4.47 9.81 21.20
N ASP A 193 -3.21 10.11 21.48
CA ASP A 193 -2.48 11.24 20.92
C ASP A 193 -1.45 10.74 19.90
N SER A 194 -0.94 11.62 19.04
CA SER A 194 0.08 11.23 18.06
C SER A 194 1.04 12.34 17.69
N PHE A 195 2.30 11.97 17.48
CA PHE A 195 3.37 12.84 17.02
C PHE A 195 4.08 12.23 15.81
N VAL A 196 4.71 13.07 14.99
CA VAL A 196 5.42 12.63 13.79
C VAL A 196 6.92 12.75 14.02
N VAL A 197 7.62 11.61 13.96
CA VAL A 197 9.07 11.55 13.98
C VAL A 197 9.57 11.46 12.55
N ALA A 198 10.45 12.39 12.16
CA ALA A 198 11.33 12.24 11.01
C ALA A 198 12.56 11.45 11.44
N VAL A 199 12.88 10.39 10.70
CA VAL A 199 14.15 9.69 10.76
C VAL A 199 14.92 10.04 9.50
N THR A 200 16.01 10.78 9.67
CA THR A 200 16.84 11.32 8.60
C THR A 200 18.20 10.64 8.63
N ASP A 201 18.61 10.04 7.52
CA ASP A 201 19.96 9.57 7.31
C ASP A 201 20.95 10.77 7.25
N THR A 202 22.13 10.60 7.82
CA THR A 202 23.18 11.62 7.94
C THR A 202 24.50 11.21 7.29
N GLY A 203 24.53 10.09 6.55
CA GLY A 203 25.66 9.73 5.71
C GLY A 203 25.93 10.74 4.58
N ARG A 204 27.05 10.58 3.88
CA ARG A 204 27.62 11.60 2.98
C ARG A 204 27.37 11.28 1.50
N HIS A 205 26.11 11.10 1.14
CA HIS A 205 25.60 10.75 -0.19
C HIS A 205 24.55 11.77 -0.69
N LEU A 206 24.02 11.54 -1.89
CA LEU A 206 23.01 12.38 -2.55
C LEU A 206 21.79 11.53 -2.89
N HIS A 207 20.64 11.82 -2.29
CA HIS A 207 19.38 11.14 -2.59
C HIS A 207 18.80 11.63 -3.93
N LEU A 208 19.44 11.25 -5.05
CA LEU A 208 19.08 11.73 -6.39
C LEU A 208 17.94 10.91 -7.01
N PHE A 209 17.81 9.63 -6.66
CA PHE A 209 16.85 8.71 -7.28
C PHE A 209 16.05 7.83 -6.31
N GLN A 210 16.31 7.87 -4.99
CA GLN A 210 15.59 7.05 -4.00
C GLN A 210 15.17 7.86 -2.75
N GLY A 211 14.04 8.54 -2.85
CA GLY A 211 13.47 9.34 -1.76
C GLY A 211 14.25 10.62 -1.49
N ASN A 212 14.34 11.02 -0.21
CA ASN A 212 14.97 12.29 0.21
C ASN A 212 15.79 12.15 1.51
N GLY A 213 16.20 10.91 1.84
CA GLY A 213 16.92 10.59 3.07
C GLY A 213 16.10 10.68 4.35
N THR A 214 14.81 11.05 4.29
CA THR A 214 13.98 11.35 5.46
C THR A 214 12.63 10.64 5.41
N THR A 215 12.53 9.53 6.11
CA THR A 215 11.25 8.84 6.29
C THR A 215 10.54 9.38 7.54
N ARG A 216 9.22 9.62 7.43
CA ARG A 216 8.40 10.08 8.56
C ARG A 216 7.50 8.95 9.05
N ILE A 217 7.37 8.83 10.37
CA ILE A 217 6.44 7.90 11.02
C ILE A 217 5.57 8.65 12.02
N THR A 218 4.27 8.43 11.94
CA THR A 218 3.33 8.81 13.01
C THR A 218 3.44 7.78 14.12
N VAL A 219 3.80 8.21 15.32
CA VAL A 219 3.77 7.41 16.53
C VAL A 219 2.49 7.77 17.28
N SER A 220 1.64 6.77 17.49
CA SER A 220 0.46 6.89 18.35
C SER A 220 0.80 6.40 19.76
N VAL A 221 0.42 7.20 20.75
CA VAL A 221 0.51 6.88 22.18
C VAL A 221 -0.90 6.87 22.76
N PHE A 222 -1.13 6.05 23.78
CA PHE A 222 -2.41 5.98 24.48
C PHE A 222 -2.20 6.35 25.94
N THR A 223 -2.97 7.35 26.39
CA THR A 223 -3.00 7.79 27.79
C THR A 223 -4.27 7.26 28.43
N GLU A 224 -4.15 6.55 29.55
CA GLU A 224 -5.31 6.24 30.40
C GLU A 224 -5.76 7.53 31.10
N GLY A 225 -7.04 7.89 30.96
CA GLY A 225 -7.59 9.06 31.63
C GLY A 225 -7.67 8.83 33.14
N ASN A 226 -7.14 9.76 33.95
CA ASN A 226 -7.19 9.64 35.41
C ASN A 226 -8.58 9.93 35.99
N GLY A 227 -9.48 10.56 35.20
CA GLY A 227 -10.88 10.73 35.53
C GLY A 227 -11.17 11.62 36.75
N GLU A 228 -10.20 12.42 37.21
CA GLU A 228 -10.30 13.18 38.47
C GLU A 228 -11.25 14.39 38.38
N ASP A 229 -12.55 14.11 38.45
CA ASP A 229 -13.51 15.03 39.09
C ASP A 229 -13.11 15.19 40.57
N PRO A 230 -12.76 16.41 41.05
CA PRO A 230 -12.24 16.63 42.41
C PRO A 230 -13.28 16.44 43.54
N GLY A 231 -14.33 15.65 43.30
CA GLY A 231 -15.41 15.35 44.24
C GLY A 231 -15.82 13.88 44.34
N ASN A 232 -15.24 12.93 43.59
CA ASN A 232 -15.73 11.54 43.56
C ASN A 232 -14.63 10.47 43.72
N LEU A 233 -14.93 9.40 44.49
CA LEU A 233 -13.98 8.36 44.91
C LEU A 233 -14.03 7.10 44.03
N GLY A 234 -14.35 7.24 42.75
CA GLY A 234 -14.48 6.13 41.79
C GLY A 234 -13.41 6.19 40.71
N ALA A 235 -12.54 5.18 40.66
CA ALA A 235 -11.70 4.94 39.48
C ALA A 235 -12.56 4.36 38.35
N THR A 236 -12.18 4.56 37.09
CA THR A 236 -12.94 4.04 35.94
C THR A 236 -12.26 2.85 35.26
N ARG A 237 -12.97 2.23 34.30
CA ARG A 237 -12.47 1.21 33.38
C ARG A 237 -12.99 1.45 31.97
N GLY A 238 -12.06 1.58 31.03
CA GLY A 238 -12.33 1.74 29.62
C GLY A 238 -12.71 0.45 28.90
N PHE A 239 -13.69 0.57 28.01
CA PHE A 239 -14.19 -0.50 27.14
C PHE A 239 -14.33 0.02 25.71
N ASN A 240 -13.96 -0.80 24.72
CA ASN A 240 -14.00 -0.45 23.30
C ASN A 240 -14.90 -1.42 22.52
N VAL A 241 -15.91 -0.88 21.83
CA VAL A 241 -16.84 -1.63 20.98
C VAL A 241 -16.52 -1.36 19.51
N TYR A 242 -15.87 -2.31 18.84
CA TYR A 242 -15.43 -2.18 17.45
C TYR A 242 -16.52 -2.59 16.46
N ASN A 243 -16.80 -1.73 15.48
CA ASN A 243 -17.56 -2.09 14.30
C ASN A 243 -16.63 -2.78 13.28
N LEU A 244 -16.73 -4.10 13.18
CA LEU A 244 -16.09 -4.95 12.17
C LEU A 244 -17.15 -5.62 11.27
N SER A 245 -18.30 -4.95 11.10
CA SER A 245 -19.36 -5.28 10.14
C SER A 245 -19.28 -4.36 8.91
N GLY A 246 -20.06 -4.68 7.87
CA GLY A 246 -20.08 -3.97 6.61
C GLY A 246 -20.79 -2.62 6.65
N GLU A 247 -21.71 -2.44 7.61
CA GLU A 247 -22.60 -1.29 7.72
C GLU A 247 -22.14 -0.30 8.80
N PRO A 248 -22.46 1.00 8.68
CA PRO A 248 -22.36 1.94 9.80
C PRO A 248 -23.32 1.55 10.92
N LEU A 249 -22.83 1.53 12.17
CA LEU A 249 -23.64 1.20 13.35
C LEU A 249 -23.96 2.48 14.13
N THR A 250 -25.23 2.71 14.42
CA THR A 250 -25.65 3.88 15.22
C THR A 250 -25.78 3.47 16.67
N PHE A 251 -25.02 4.10 17.57
CA PHE A 251 -25.25 3.93 19.01
C PHE A 251 -26.59 4.53 19.39
N ASP A 252 -27.47 3.72 19.97
CA ASP A 252 -28.88 4.07 20.21
C ASP A 252 -29.11 4.50 21.67
N HIS A 253 -28.91 3.58 22.62
CA HIS A 253 -29.04 3.85 24.06
C HIS A 253 -28.20 2.88 24.90
N TYR A 254 -28.24 3.03 26.23
CA TYR A 254 -27.73 2.02 27.16
C TYR A 254 -28.78 1.68 28.23
N ASP A 255 -28.83 0.39 28.63
CA ASP A 255 -29.49 -0.07 29.86
C ASP A 255 -28.46 -0.27 30.98
N GLY A 256 -28.96 -0.37 32.22
CA GLY A 256 -28.18 -0.72 33.40
C GLY A 256 -27.72 0.51 34.15
N ASP A 257 -26.52 0.44 34.71
CA ASP A 257 -25.91 1.56 35.43
C ASP A 257 -25.51 2.69 34.48
N LYS A 258 -25.29 3.89 35.04
CA LYS A 258 -24.85 5.04 34.23
C LYS A 258 -23.32 4.99 34.06
N PRO A 259 -22.78 4.83 32.84
CA PRO A 259 -21.34 4.95 32.62
C PRO A 259 -20.84 6.37 32.89
N ALA A 260 -19.56 6.49 33.26
CA ALA A 260 -18.87 7.76 33.46
C ALA A 260 -18.72 8.50 32.12
N GLU A 261 -18.27 7.78 31.08
CA GLU A 261 -18.26 8.25 29.69
C GLU A 261 -18.93 7.22 28.76
N ALA A 262 -19.67 7.72 27.78
CA ALA A 262 -20.25 6.94 26.69
C ALA A 262 -20.42 7.83 25.45
N PRO A 263 -20.57 7.26 24.24
CA PRO A 263 -20.96 8.02 23.06
C PRO A 263 -22.35 8.65 23.26
N ARG A 264 -22.68 9.64 22.43
CA ARG A 264 -24.03 10.22 22.47
C ARG A 264 -24.99 9.32 21.69
N PRO A 265 -26.23 9.10 22.16
CA PRO A 265 -27.31 8.57 21.32
C PRO A 265 -27.33 9.26 19.95
N GLY A 266 -27.33 8.47 18.88
CA GLY A 266 -27.17 8.93 17.49
C GLY A 266 -25.73 8.99 16.96
N THR A 267 -24.69 8.67 17.75
CA THR A 267 -23.30 8.57 17.26
C THR A 267 -23.17 7.39 16.29
N VAL A 268 -22.79 7.67 15.04
CA VAL A 268 -22.53 6.66 14.00
C VAL A 268 -21.07 6.22 14.03
N ILE A 269 -20.86 4.90 14.07
CA ILE A 269 -19.57 4.22 14.07
C ILE A 269 -19.38 3.56 12.70
N GLN A 270 -18.48 4.08 11.88
CA GLN A 270 -18.23 3.54 10.54
C GLN A 270 -17.54 2.16 10.60
N PRO A 271 -17.62 1.33 9.54
CA PRO A 271 -16.82 0.12 9.42
C PRO A 271 -15.34 0.38 9.73
N GLY A 272 -14.77 -0.42 10.63
CA GLY A 272 -13.38 -0.31 11.09
C GLY A 272 -13.15 0.71 12.22
N GLN A 273 -14.17 1.44 12.67
CA GLN A 273 -14.09 2.32 13.85
C GLN A 273 -14.55 1.61 15.13
N TYR A 274 -14.48 2.31 16.26
CA TYR A 274 -14.99 1.84 17.55
C TYR A 274 -15.67 2.98 18.32
N ALA A 275 -16.55 2.59 19.25
CA ALA A 275 -17.03 3.45 20.32
C ALA A 275 -16.28 3.12 21.62
N HIS A 276 -16.06 4.15 22.45
CA HIS A 276 -15.41 4.03 23.75
C HIS A 276 -16.42 4.30 24.88
N PHE A 277 -16.26 3.60 26.01
CA PHE A 277 -17.09 3.72 27.21
C PHE A 277 -16.18 3.62 28.44
N GLU A 278 -16.38 4.48 29.44
CA GLU A 278 -15.76 4.37 30.76
C GLU A 278 -16.85 4.02 31.79
N LEU A 279 -16.69 2.92 32.50
CA LEU A 279 -17.56 2.55 33.62
C LEU A 279 -16.88 2.93 34.93
N THR A 280 -17.62 3.50 35.88
CA THR A 280 -17.10 3.74 37.23
C THR A 280 -16.93 2.43 37.98
N TYR A 281 -16.02 2.42 38.95
CA TYR A 281 -15.80 1.31 39.86
C TYR A 281 -15.70 1.82 41.29
N TYR A 282 -16.69 1.44 42.11
CA TYR A 282 -16.66 1.64 43.56
C TYR A 282 -16.40 0.31 44.28
N LEU A 283 -15.64 0.37 45.38
CA LEU A 283 -15.43 -0.77 46.25
C LEU A 283 -16.78 -1.34 46.73
N ALA A 284 -17.00 -2.64 46.50
CA ALA A 284 -18.24 -3.38 46.77
C ALA A 284 -19.47 -3.07 45.87
N ALA A 285 -19.32 -2.32 44.76
CA ALA A 285 -20.36 -2.19 43.72
C ALA A 285 -20.02 -2.99 42.45
N GLN A 286 -21.02 -3.38 41.66
CA GLN A 286 -20.82 -3.99 40.33
C GLN A 286 -21.62 -3.24 39.26
N ASP A 287 -21.07 -2.16 38.75
CA ASP A 287 -21.64 -1.43 37.62
C ASP A 287 -21.68 -2.35 36.39
N GLU A 288 -22.87 -2.57 35.82
CA GLU A 288 -23.11 -3.37 34.60
C GLU A 288 -23.92 -2.55 33.59
N VAL A 289 -23.33 -2.29 32.43
CA VAL A 289 -23.89 -1.43 31.37
C VAL A 289 -24.10 -2.24 30.09
N ARG A 290 -25.27 -2.08 29.48
CA ARG A 290 -25.61 -2.68 28.18
C ARG A 290 -25.80 -1.58 27.14
N ALA A 291 -24.79 -1.34 26.31
CA ALA A 291 -24.87 -0.44 25.17
C ALA A 291 -25.53 -1.12 23.96
N TRP A 292 -26.53 -0.48 23.35
CA TRP A 292 -27.22 -0.97 22.15
C TRP A 292 -26.82 -0.19 20.90
N PHE A 293 -26.65 -0.90 19.79
CA PHE A 293 -26.26 -0.34 18.49
C PHE A 293 -27.24 -0.81 17.43
N ALA A 294 -27.90 0.13 16.76
CA ALA A 294 -28.79 -0.13 15.65
C ALA A 294 -27.99 -0.34 14.35
N LYS A 295 -28.38 -1.38 13.60
CA LYS A 295 -28.02 -1.65 12.20
C LYS A 295 -29.32 -1.59 11.37
N PRO A 296 -29.31 -1.28 10.06
CA PRO A 296 -30.52 -1.34 9.25
C PRO A 296 -31.20 -2.72 9.30
N GLY A 297 -32.32 -2.84 10.02
CA GLY A 297 -33.07 -4.09 10.23
C GLY A 297 -32.58 -5.00 11.38
N ASP A 298 -31.49 -4.64 12.07
CA ASP A 298 -30.77 -5.50 13.02
C ASP A 298 -30.23 -4.68 14.23
N TRP A 299 -29.68 -5.36 15.23
CA TRP A 299 -29.06 -4.73 16.40
C TRP A 299 -27.89 -5.54 16.96
N TYR A 300 -27.02 -4.84 17.70
CA TYR A 300 -26.02 -5.43 18.57
C TYR A 300 -26.16 -4.88 20.00
N ALA A 301 -25.84 -5.70 20.99
CA ALA A 301 -25.80 -5.32 22.39
C ALA A 301 -24.42 -5.63 22.98
N ALA A 302 -23.69 -4.63 23.42
CA ALA A 302 -22.41 -4.75 24.11
C ALA A 302 -22.65 -4.66 25.62
N GLN A 303 -22.29 -5.71 26.38
CA GLN A 303 -22.46 -5.74 27.84
C GLN A 303 -21.08 -5.69 28.50
N MET A 304 -20.90 -4.67 29.33
CA MET A 304 -19.63 -4.28 29.95
C MET A 304 -19.85 -4.22 31.47
N LYS A 305 -18.89 -4.70 32.25
CA LYS A 305 -19.03 -4.86 33.69
C LYS A 305 -17.69 -4.67 34.39
N VAL A 306 -17.69 -4.06 35.57
CA VAL A 306 -16.51 -3.97 36.44
C VAL A 306 -16.70 -4.78 37.74
N GLY A 307 -15.69 -5.58 38.10
CA GLY A 307 -15.76 -6.51 39.24
C GLY A 307 -15.46 -5.90 40.61
N ALA A 308 -16.48 -5.83 41.48
CA ALA A 308 -16.58 -5.30 42.87
C ALA A 308 -15.39 -5.39 43.87
N VAL A 309 -14.32 -6.11 43.55
CA VAL A 309 -13.19 -6.36 44.47
C VAL A 309 -11.84 -6.01 43.84
N TYR A 310 -11.66 -6.24 42.53
CA TYR A 310 -10.37 -6.08 41.84
C TYR A 310 -10.40 -5.09 40.66
N GLY A 311 -11.58 -4.55 40.32
CA GLY A 311 -11.71 -3.69 39.14
C GLY A 311 -11.57 -4.45 37.82
N ASP A 312 -11.90 -5.74 37.81
CA ASP A 312 -11.82 -6.61 36.63
C ASP A 312 -12.77 -6.13 35.52
N SER A 313 -12.25 -5.87 34.33
CA SER A 313 -13.08 -5.64 33.13
C SER A 313 -13.61 -6.97 32.60
N LEU A 314 -14.92 -7.16 32.66
CA LEU A 314 -15.61 -8.25 31.97
C LEU A 314 -16.50 -7.73 30.85
N VAL A 315 -16.51 -8.45 29.73
CA VAL A 315 -17.37 -8.16 28.58
C VAL A 315 -18.08 -9.41 28.09
N LYS A 316 -19.25 -9.19 27.50
CA LYS A 316 -19.95 -10.12 26.60
C LYS A 316 -20.77 -9.32 25.58
N CYS A 317 -21.39 -9.99 24.61
CA CYS A 317 -22.24 -9.33 23.63
C CYS A 317 -23.42 -10.21 23.18
N GLY A 318 -24.40 -9.58 22.54
CA GLY A 318 -25.43 -10.24 21.75
C GLY A 318 -25.60 -9.54 20.40
N ALA A 319 -26.22 -10.24 19.45
CA ALA A 319 -26.59 -9.73 18.14
C ALA A 319 -27.96 -10.29 17.75
N SER A 320 -28.68 -9.58 16.87
CA SER A 320 -29.82 -10.12 16.13
C SER A 320 -29.39 -11.03 14.98
N SER A 321 -30.35 -11.54 14.22
CA SER A 321 -30.16 -12.57 13.19
C SER A 321 -29.22 -12.18 12.03
N GLY A 322 -29.07 -10.90 11.69
CA GLY A 322 -28.17 -10.43 10.63
C GLY A 322 -26.76 -10.01 11.09
N GLY A 323 -26.31 -10.50 12.24
CA GLY A 323 -24.98 -10.22 12.77
C GLY A 323 -24.42 -11.32 13.68
N THR A 324 -23.13 -11.20 14.01
CA THR A 324 -22.46 -11.96 15.06
C THR A 324 -21.57 -11.02 15.88
N CYS A 325 -21.10 -11.45 17.04
CA CYS A 325 -20.24 -10.62 17.88
C CYS A 325 -19.33 -11.49 18.74
N GLY A 326 -18.29 -10.89 19.33
CA GLY A 326 -17.45 -11.57 20.31
C GLY A 326 -16.91 -10.64 21.40
N PRO A 327 -16.73 -11.15 22.64
CA PRO A 327 -17.09 -12.50 23.11
C PRO A 327 -18.59 -12.62 23.43
N THR A 328 -19.19 -13.79 23.20
CA THR A 328 -20.61 -14.07 23.51
C THR A 328 -20.88 -14.28 25.00
N ASP A 329 -19.90 -14.84 25.71
CA ASP A 329 -19.95 -15.16 27.13
C ASP A 329 -19.03 -14.24 27.94
N TRP A 330 -19.33 -14.08 29.24
CA TRP A 330 -18.57 -13.22 30.14
C TRP A 330 -17.08 -13.60 30.16
N THR A 331 -16.26 -12.72 29.59
CA THR A 331 -14.82 -12.94 29.41
C THR A 331 -14.06 -11.74 29.97
N TYR A 332 -12.92 -11.99 30.63
CA TYR A 332 -11.99 -10.96 31.09
C TYR A 332 -11.34 -10.24 29.89
N ALA A 333 -11.89 -9.09 29.50
CA ALA A 333 -11.40 -8.23 28.43
C ALA A 333 -12.07 -6.85 28.50
N SER A 334 -11.49 -5.87 27.79
CA SER A 334 -12.02 -4.52 27.59
C SER A 334 -12.48 -4.26 26.15
N THR A 335 -12.54 -5.29 25.29
CA THR A 335 -12.88 -5.12 23.86
C THR A 335 -14.01 -6.03 23.42
N ILE A 336 -15.06 -5.45 22.82
CA ILE A 336 -16.15 -6.16 22.14
C ILE A 336 -16.01 -5.90 20.64
N ARG A 337 -16.32 -6.90 19.82
CA ARG A 337 -16.26 -6.81 18.35
C ARG A 337 -17.61 -7.23 17.76
N LEU A 338 -18.13 -6.40 16.87
CA LEU A 338 -19.40 -6.59 16.18
C LEU A 338 -19.10 -6.92 14.71
N PHE A 339 -19.74 -7.95 14.15
CA PHE A 339 -19.45 -8.49 12.82
C PHE A 339 -20.74 -8.82 12.08
N ASP A 340 -20.74 -8.89 10.76
CA ASP A 340 -21.84 -9.53 10.04
C ASP A 340 -21.83 -11.06 10.25
N LEU A 341 -22.77 -11.75 9.60
CA LEU A 341 -22.73 -13.20 9.44
C LEU A 341 -21.46 -13.65 8.68
N PRO A 342 -20.88 -14.82 8.98
CA PRO A 342 -19.74 -15.37 8.24
C PRO A 342 -20.03 -15.51 6.74
N GLY A 343 -19.21 -14.90 5.89
CA GLY A 343 -19.35 -14.97 4.43
C GLY A 343 -20.27 -13.91 3.82
N THR A 344 -20.60 -12.84 4.55
CA THR A 344 -21.26 -11.66 3.96
C THR A 344 -20.36 -11.02 2.91
N VAL A 345 -20.92 -10.78 1.72
CA VAL A 345 -20.24 -10.13 0.60
C VAL A 345 -21.00 -8.86 0.21
N ILE A 346 -20.27 -7.75 0.05
CA ILE A 346 -20.76 -6.47 -0.47
C ILE A 346 -20.06 -6.23 -1.81
N GLU A 347 -20.78 -5.90 -2.88
CA GLU A 347 -20.20 -5.67 -4.20
C GLU A 347 -20.51 -4.25 -4.67
N ILE A 348 -19.46 -3.47 -4.97
CA ILE A 348 -19.57 -2.05 -5.35
C ILE A 348 -19.09 -1.89 -6.79
N GLY A 349 -20.04 -1.69 -7.69
CA GLY A 349 -19.79 -1.52 -9.12
C GLY A 349 -19.12 -0.17 -9.48
N PRO A 350 -18.55 -0.08 -10.71
CA PRO A 350 -17.88 1.14 -11.20
C PRO A 350 -18.85 2.31 -11.45
N ASP A 351 -20.15 2.08 -11.33
CA ASP A 351 -21.21 3.07 -11.33
C ASP A 351 -21.28 3.90 -10.03
N ASN A 352 -20.62 3.46 -8.94
CA ASN A 352 -20.60 4.15 -7.64
C ASN A 352 -19.18 4.52 -7.15
N PRO A 353 -18.38 5.28 -7.94
CA PRO A 353 -16.95 5.53 -7.65
C PRO A 353 -16.70 6.26 -6.33
N ASP A 354 -17.65 7.07 -5.87
CA ASP A 354 -17.63 7.72 -4.55
C ASP A 354 -17.68 6.71 -3.39
N GLU A 355 -18.41 5.60 -3.57
CA GLU A 355 -18.54 4.55 -2.55
C GLU A 355 -17.32 3.63 -2.57
N GLN A 356 -16.85 3.25 -3.76
CA GLN A 356 -15.56 2.57 -3.95
C GLN A 356 -14.43 3.34 -3.23
N THR A 357 -14.40 4.66 -3.41
CA THR A 357 -13.46 5.58 -2.74
C THR A 357 -13.60 5.53 -1.22
N LYS A 358 -14.81 5.70 -0.68
CA LYS A 358 -15.06 5.71 0.78
C LYS A 358 -14.63 4.41 1.46
N VAL A 359 -14.89 3.25 0.86
CA VAL A 359 -14.49 1.95 1.42
C VAL A 359 -12.96 1.78 1.39
N LEU A 360 -12.31 2.17 0.28
CA LEU A 360 -10.84 2.12 0.19
C LEU A 360 -10.16 3.08 1.19
N GLU A 361 -10.63 4.32 1.33
CA GLU A 361 -10.01 5.29 2.27
C GLU A 361 -10.29 4.97 3.76
N SER A 362 -11.45 4.38 4.06
CA SER A 362 -11.79 3.97 5.43
C SER A 362 -11.04 2.70 5.85
N LEU A 363 -11.00 1.67 5.01
CA LEU A 363 -10.49 0.33 5.37
C LEU A 363 -9.07 0.03 4.86
N CYS A 364 -8.60 0.66 3.78
CA CYS A 364 -7.33 0.30 3.11
C CYS A 364 -6.23 1.37 3.27
N GLY A 365 -5.36 1.14 4.24
CA GLY A 365 -4.20 2.00 4.45
C GLY A 365 -3.32 1.55 5.60
N ASP A 366 -2.39 2.43 5.95
CA ASP A 366 -1.50 2.28 7.10
C ASP A 366 -2.32 2.44 8.39
N ALA A 367 -2.08 1.54 9.36
CA ALA A 367 -2.87 1.38 10.59
C ALA A 367 -4.39 1.15 10.43
N LYS A 368 -4.91 0.94 9.22
CA LYS A 368 -6.32 0.58 8.99
C LYS A 368 -6.59 -0.90 9.27
N PRO A 369 -7.80 -1.29 9.72
CA PRO A 369 -8.13 -2.66 10.10
C PRO A 369 -8.49 -3.58 8.91
N GLY A 370 -8.72 -3.03 7.72
CA GLY A 370 -9.01 -3.82 6.52
C GLY A 370 -7.77 -4.51 5.95
N THR A 371 -7.91 -5.78 5.56
CA THR A 371 -6.93 -6.46 4.71
C THR A 371 -7.36 -6.27 3.26
N CYS A 372 -6.54 -5.61 2.45
CA CYS A 372 -6.90 -5.26 1.08
C CYS A 372 -5.91 -5.85 0.08
N ALA A 373 -6.44 -6.37 -1.03
CA ALA A 373 -5.68 -6.81 -2.19
C ALA A 373 -6.28 -6.18 -3.45
N PHE A 374 -5.42 -5.84 -4.41
CA PHE A 374 -5.80 -5.47 -5.78
C PHE A 374 -5.54 -6.66 -6.70
N LYS A 375 -6.31 -6.79 -7.77
CA LYS A 375 -6.06 -7.74 -8.84
C LYS A 375 -6.28 -7.08 -10.20
N ALA A 376 -5.28 -7.17 -11.08
CA ALA A 376 -5.40 -6.70 -12.46
C ALA A 376 -6.35 -7.61 -13.28
N THR A 377 -7.18 -7.00 -14.12
CA THR A 377 -8.19 -7.69 -14.95
C THR A 377 -8.05 -7.38 -16.45
N GLY A 378 -7.47 -6.24 -16.82
CA GLY A 378 -7.16 -5.87 -18.20
C GLY A 378 -6.36 -4.58 -18.30
N GLU A 379 -5.78 -4.33 -19.47
CA GLU A 379 -5.06 -3.11 -19.82
C GLU A 379 -5.60 -2.64 -21.19
N THR A 380 -5.71 -1.32 -21.41
CA THR A 380 -5.98 -0.76 -22.74
C THR A 380 -5.17 0.50 -23.00
N GLN A 381 -4.67 0.68 -24.22
CA GLN A 381 -4.03 1.92 -24.63
C GLN A 381 -5.08 2.99 -24.98
N THR A 382 -5.01 4.13 -24.32
CA THR A 382 -5.91 5.30 -24.50
C THR A 382 -5.13 6.60 -24.63
N TYR A 383 -5.82 7.72 -24.81
CA TYR A 383 -5.27 9.07 -24.81
C TYR A 383 -6.07 9.98 -23.85
N THR A 384 -5.47 11.05 -23.32
CA THR A 384 -6.17 12.00 -22.44
C THR A 384 -7.35 12.70 -23.14
N VAL A 385 -8.40 13.00 -22.37
CA VAL A 385 -9.66 13.62 -22.82
C VAL A 385 -10.09 14.65 -21.75
N PRO A 386 -10.49 15.88 -22.11
CA PRO A 386 -10.61 16.44 -23.46
C PRO A 386 -9.26 16.77 -24.12
N THR A 387 -9.29 17.00 -25.43
CA THR A 387 -8.12 17.43 -26.22
C THR A 387 -7.69 18.85 -25.83
N THR A 388 -6.45 19.03 -25.38
CA THR A 388 -5.98 20.33 -24.85
C THR A 388 -5.34 21.18 -25.95
N PRO A 389 -5.71 22.47 -26.13
CA PRO A 389 -5.00 23.37 -27.03
C PRO A 389 -3.57 23.63 -26.56
N TYR A 390 -2.57 23.28 -27.39
CA TYR A 390 -1.15 23.47 -27.09
C TYR A 390 -0.62 24.83 -27.55
N GLY A 391 -1.11 25.34 -28.69
CA GLY A 391 -0.62 26.59 -29.26
C GLY A 391 -1.35 27.02 -30.53
N SER A 392 -1.04 28.21 -31.03
CA SER A 392 -1.63 28.78 -32.25
C SER A 392 -0.58 29.51 -33.09
N TYR A 393 -0.62 29.29 -34.39
CA TYR A 393 0.35 29.81 -35.36
C TYR A 393 -0.40 30.51 -36.49
N SER A 394 -0.23 31.82 -36.58
CA SER A 394 -0.97 32.69 -37.51
C SER A 394 -0.04 33.25 -38.57
N ASN A 395 -0.47 33.21 -39.83
CA ASN A 395 0.25 33.76 -40.97
C ASN A 395 -0.57 34.92 -41.57
N ARG A 396 -0.04 36.15 -41.53
CA ARG A 396 -0.64 37.36 -42.13
C ARG A 396 0.14 37.85 -43.37
N THR A 397 0.90 36.93 -43.99
CA THR A 397 1.70 37.19 -45.18
C THR A 397 1.07 36.49 -46.37
N ASP A 398 1.32 37.01 -47.58
CA ASP A 398 0.89 36.47 -48.87
C ASP A 398 1.56 35.13 -49.23
N GLN A 399 2.57 34.72 -48.47
CA GLN A 399 3.36 33.52 -48.70
C GLN A 399 3.06 32.42 -47.67
N GLN A 400 3.17 31.15 -48.10
CA GLN A 400 2.99 30.01 -47.20
C GLN A 400 4.16 29.91 -46.21
N GLN A 401 3.86 29.89 -44.91
CA GLN A 401 4.86 29.73 -43.85
C GLN A 401 4.96 28.27 -43.39
N ARG A 402 6.16 27.86 -42.99
CA ARG A 402 6.44 26.54 -42.38
C ARG A 402 7.14 26.73 -41.05
N TRP A 403 6.66 26.04 -40.03
CA TRP A 403 7.18 26.11 -38.67
C TRP A 403 7.54 24.70 -38.18
N GLU A 404 8.64 24.60 -37.43
CA GLU A 404 9.03 23.36 -36.74
C GLU A 404 8.73 23.56 -35.24
N VAL A 405 7.72 22.85 -34.75
CA VAL A 405 7.13 23.03 -33.42
C VAL A 405 7.46 21.81 -32.56
N THR A 406 8.22 22.02 -31.49
CA THR A 406 8.44 21.00 -30.48
C THR A 406 7.32 21.07 -29.43
N VAL A 407 6.46 20.06 -29.46
CA VAL A 407 5.43 19.84 -28.45
C VAL A 407 6.08 19.13 -27.26
N LYS A 408 5.91 19.68 -26.06
CA LYS A 408 6.37 19.05 -24.81
C LYS A 408 5.23 19.05 -23.81
N VAL A 409 4.86 17.88 -23.32
CA VAL A 409 3.79 17.71 -22.33
C VAL A 409 4.35 16.99 -21.10
N VAL A 410 3.87 17.35 -19.92
CA VAL A 410 4.07 16.58 -18.69
C VAL A 410 2.88 15.66 -18.58
N GLU A 411 3.10 14.35 -18.71
CA GLU A 411 2.02 13.37 -18.82
C GLU A 411 1.43 13.11 -17.44
N THR A 412 0.10 13.21 -17.28
CA THR A 412 -0.55 13.20 -15.96
C THR A 412 -1.58 12.09 -15.79
N HIS A 413 -1.49 11.41 -14.63
CA HIS A 413 -2.37 10.32 -14.23
C HIS A 413 -3.83 10.78 -14.01
N THR A 414 -4.79 9.93 -14.36
CA THR A 414 -6.21 10.03 -13.96
C THR A 414 -6.71 8.68 -13.44
N ASN A 415 -7.94 8.59 -12.93
CA ASN A 415 -8.50 7.38 -12.32
C ASN A 415 -10.04 7.39 -12.29
N SER A 416 -10.66 6.24 -12.03
CA SER A 416 -12.12 6.11 -11.87
C SER A 416 -12.61 6.58 -10.50
N LEU A 417 -11.77 6.41 -9.48
CA LEU A 417 -12.03 6.85 -8.10
C LEU A 417 -11.91 8.37 -8.04
N ALA A 418 -12.79 9.05 -7.30
CA ALA A 418 -12.75 10.50 -7.10
C ALA A 418 -11.57 10.98 -6.21
N VAL A 419 -10.52 10.17 -6.07
CA VAL A 419 -9.39 10.41 -5.18
C VAL A 419 -8.38 11.35 -5.84
N GLY A 420 -8.66 12.65 -5.73
CA GLY A 420 -7.70 13.71 -6.01
C GLY A 420 -6.45 13.57 -5.14
N ALA A 421 -5.38 13.05 -5.74
CA ALA A 421 -3.99 13.03 -5.24
C ALA A 421 -3.69 12.31 -3.90
N LYS A 422 -4.65 11.64 -3.24
CA LYS A 422 -4.52 11.18 -1.82
C LYS A 422 -4.74 9.69 -1.52
N LEU A 423 -4.64 8.77 -2.49
CA LEU A 423 -4.58 7.33 -2.17
C LEU A 423 -3.44 7.03 -1.19
N SER A 424 -3.69 6.14 -0.23
CA SER A 424 -2.71 5.80 0.81
C SER A 424 -1.47 5.13 0.20
N VAL A 425 -0.28 5.36 0.80
CA VAL A 425 1.00 4.83 0.28
C VAL A 425 0.95 3.30 0.16
N LYS A 426 0.29 2.64 1.12
CA LYS A 426 0.01 1.21 1.10
C LYS A 426 -0.90 0.76 -0.05
N LEU A 427 -1.91 1.56 -0.46
CA LEU A 427 -2.72 1.20 -1.63
C LEU A 427 -1.91 1.36 -2.93
N ILE A 428 -1.12 2.43 -3.03
CA ILE A 428 -0.21 2.67 -4.17
C ILE A 428 0.79 1.51 -4.32
N SER A 429 1.36 1.00 -3.22
CA SER A 429 2.29 -0.13 -3.28
C SER A 429 1.62 -1.47 -3.59
N ILE A 430 0.36 -1.69 -3.17
CA ILE A 430 -0.44 -2.85 -3.58
C ILE A 430 -0.73 -2.81 -5.09
N ILE A 431 -1.18 -1.66 -5.63
CA ILE A 431 -1.42 -1.48 -7.07
C ILE A 431 -0.13 -1.70 -7.87
N ASN A 432 0.97 -1.04 -7.48
CA ASN A 432 2.23 -1.12 -8.21
C ASN A 432 2.90 -2.50 -8.14
N ALA A 433 2.67 -3.28 -7.08
CA ALA A 433 3.14 -4.67 -7.02
C ALA A 433 2.43 -5.55 -8.08
N GLU A 434 1.11 -5.42 -8.20
CA GLU A 434 0.29 -6.20 -9.14
C GLU A 434 0.50 -5.78 -10.61
N LEU A 435 0.53 -4.47 -10.91
CA LEU A 435 0.79 -3.98 -12.27
C LEU A 435 2.20 -4.36 -12.75
N ASN A 436 3.22 -4.21 -11.89
CA ASN A 436 4.59 -4.61 -12.24
C ASN A 436 4.72 -6.14 -12.42
N ALA A 437 3.94 -6.93 -11.70
CA ALA A 437 3.90 -8.39 -11.87
C ALA A 437 3.13 -8.85 -13.12
N THR A 438 2.13 -8.08 -13.57
CA THR A 438 1.20 -8.48 -14.65
C THR A 438 1.55 -7.88 -16.01
N TYR A 439 1.86 -6.58 -16.05
CA TYR A 439 2.08 -5.78 -17.27
C TYR A 439 3.48 -5.16 -17.35
N THR A 440 4.31 -5.30 -16.31
CA THR A 440 5.73 -4.86 -16.25
C THR A 440 6.00 -3.34 -16.28
N HIS A 441 4.97 -2.52 -16.02
CA HIS A 441 5.08 -1.09 -15.70
C HIS A 441 4.53 -0.82 -14.28
N THR A 442 4.47 0.45 -13.88
CA THR A 442 3.86 0.87 -12.61
C THR A 442 2.99 2.10 -12.81
N TRP A 443 2.06 2.36 -11.89
CA TRP A 443 1.31 3.61 -11.83
C TRP A 443 2.23 4.72 -11.29
N THR A 444 2.77 5.52 -12.22
CA THR A 444 3.59 6.70 -11.96
C THR A 444 2.75 7.98 -12.06
N ARG A 445 3.17 9.06 -11.40
CA ARG A 445 2.36 10.30 -11.32
C ARG A 445 2.59 11.30 -12.43
N THR A 446 3.83 11.40 -12.93
CA THR A 446 4.23 12.39 -13.93
C THR A 446 5.39 11.84 -14.75
N GLU A 447 5.23 11.81 -16.07
CA GLU A 447 6.33 11.63 -17.02
C GLU A 447 6.47 12.89 -17.90
N THR A 448 7.38 12.89 -18.87
CA THR A 448 7.57 14.04 -19.77
C THR A 448 7.94 13.58 -21.17
N VAL A 449 6.99 13.69 -22.10
CA VAL A 449 7.18 13.34 -23.50
C VAL A 449 7.33 14.61 -24.36
N GLN A 450 8.21 14.53 -25.35
CA GLN A 450 8.60 15.64 -26.19
C GLN A 450 8.76 15.17 -27.64
N GLN A 451 8.01 15.78 -28.57
CA GLN A 451 7.96 15.37 -29.98
C GLN A 451 7.89 16.61 -30.89
N THR A 452 8.60 16.57 -32.03
CA THR A 452 8.70 17.70 -32.96
C THR A 452 7.87 17.47 -34.22
N TYR A 453 7.06 18.46 -34.58
CA TYR A 453 6.12 18.44 -35.71
C TYR A 453 6.43 19.56 -36.70
N LYS A 454 6.16 19.31 -37.98
CA LYS A 454 6.33 20.30 -39.06
C LYS A 454 4.97 20.75 -39.54
N ILE A 455 4.58 21.97 -39.15
CA ILE A 455 3.30 22.57 -39.53
C ILE A 455 3.50 23.53 -40.70
N THR A 456 2.44 23.69 -41.49
CA THR A 456 2.42 24.59 -42.65
C THR A 456 1.16 25.43 -42.56
N VAL A 457 1.30 26.76 -42.57
CA VAL A 457 0.20 27.71 -42.41
C VAL A 457 0.01 28.47 -43.72
N LYS A 458 -1.19 28.40 -44.31
CA LYS A 458 -1.54 29.12 -45.54
C LYS A 458 -1.52 30.65 -45.31
N PRO A 459 -1.44 31.47 -46.37
CA PRO A 459 -1.70 32.90 -46.28
C PRO A 459 -3.02 33.20 -45.57
N ASP A 460 -3.02 34.26 -44.75
CA ASP A 460 -4.16 34.76 -43.96
C ASP A 460 -4.90 33.72 -43.09
N ALA A 461 -4.22 32.63 -42.72
CA ALA A 461 -4.75 31.53 -41.92
C ALA A 461 -4.09 31.42 -40.54
N LYS A 462 -4.79 30.74 -39.62
CA LYS A 462 -4.34 30.33 -38.29
C LYS A 462 -4.47 28.82 -38.15
N VAL A 463 -3.39 28.15 -37.76
CA VAL A 463 -3.42 26.76 -37.31
C VAL A 463 -3.38 26.72 -35.78
N THR A 464 -4.34 26.05 -35.16
CA THR A 464 -4.35 25.73 -33.73
C THR A 464 -3.90 24.28 -33.55
N LEU A 465 -2.88 24.04 -32.72
CA LEU A 465 -2.48 22.69 -32.34
C LEU A 465 -3.21 22.25 -31.08
N THR A 466 -3.70 21.02 -31.08
CA THR A 466 -4.33 20.36 -29.93
C THR A 466 -3.59 19.05 -29.66
N VAL A 467 -3.43 18.67 -28.39
CA VAL A 467 -2.63 17.51 -27.98
C VAL A 467 -3.40 16.61 -27.02
N ARG A 468 -3.09 15.30 -27.06
CA ARG A 468 -3.47 14.31 -26.06
C ARG A 468 -2.26 13.46 -25.68
N GLU A 469 -2.12 13.18 -24.38
CA GLU A 469 -1.06 12.35 -23.81
C GLU A 469 -1.42 10.86 -23.97
N PRO A 470 -0.50 9.99 -24.42
CA PRO A 470 -0.70 8.55 -24.44
C PRO A 470 -0.71 7.96 -23.03
N MET A 471 -1.76 7.23 -22.68
CA MET A 471 -1.91 6.55 -21.39
C MET A 471 -2.16 5.06 -21.58
N PHE A 472 -1.62 4.23 -20.69
CA PHE A 472 -2.21 2.93 -20.37
C PHE A 472 -3.40 3.17 -19.43
N ARG A 473 -4.50 2.45 -19.64
CA ARG A 473 -5.62 2.37 -18.71
C ARG A 473 -5.68 0.95 -18.14
N ASP A 474 -5.27 0.85 -16.89
CA ASP A 474 -5.23 -0.36 -16.08
C ASP A 474 -6.58 -0.59 -15.44
N PHE A 475 -7.18 -1.76 -15.64
CA PHE A 475 -8.42 -2.18 -14.96
C PHE A 475 -8.12 -3.23 -13.90
N GLY A 476 -8.83 -3.15 -12.77
CA GLY A 476 -8.78 -4.20 -11.77
C GLY A 476 -9.87 -4.11 -10.71
N ASP A 477 -9.89 -5.13 -9.86
CA ASP A 477 -10.82 -5.25 -8.74
C ASP A 477 -10.04 -5.20 -7.42
N PHE A 478 -10.61 -4.56 -6.39
CA PHE A 478 -10.14 -4.76 -5.01
C PHE A 478 -10.98 -5.79 -4.28
N THR A 479 -10.31 -6.63 -3.52
CA THR A 479 -10.92 -7.45 -2.46
C THR A 479 -10.51 -6.86 -1.12
N VAL A 480 -11.47 -6.47 -0.29
CA VAL A 480 -11.25 -5.94 1.07
C VAL A 480 -11.91 -6.85 2.08
N GLN A 481 -11.19 -7.24 3.13
CA GLN A 481 -11.72 -8.04 4.24
C GLN A 481 -11.70 -7.24 5.54
N LEU A 482 -12.86 -7.16 6.21
CA LEU A 482 -12.98 -6.68 7.59
C LEU A 482 -13.85 -7.70 8.36
N GLY A 483 -13.27 -8.35 9.37
CA GLY A 483 -13.99 -9.36 10.15
C GLY A 483 -14.57 -10.46 9.25
N ASN A 484 -15.89 -10.64 9.30
CA ASN A 484 -16.63 -11.63 8.51
C ASN A 484 -16.99 -11.15 7.10
N THR A 485 -16.76 -9.88 6.77
CA THR A 485 -17.31 -9.19 5.60
C THR A 485 -16.26 -8.97 4.51
N THR A 486 -16.59 -9.33 3.28
CA THR A 486 -15.75 -9.11 2.09
C THR A 486 -16.38 -8.07 1.17
N TRP A 487 -15.67 -6.99 0.84
CA TRP A 487 -16.06 -6.09 -0.24
C TRP A 487 -15.36 -6.50 -1.54
N LEU A 488 -16.14 -6.53 -2.62
CA LEU A 488 -15.68 -6.72 -3.99
C LEU A 488 -15.90 -5.41 -4.75
N ILE A 489 -14.84 -4.63 -4.91
CA ILE A 489 -14.88 -3.30 -5.51
C ILE A 489 -14.45 -3.45 -6.97
N ARG A 490 -15.38 -3.27 -7.91
CA ARG A 490 -15.26 -3.77 -9.28
C ARG A 490 -14.89 -2.72 -10.31
N GLY A 491 -14.10 -3.11 -11.30
CA GLY A 491 -13.86 -2.30 -12.50
C GLY A 491 -13.23 -0.94 -12.21
N VAL A 492 -12.43 -0.85 -11.13
CA VAL A 492 -11.62 0.33 -10.85
C VAL A 492 -10.61 0.50 -11.98
N TYR A 493 -10.42 1.72 -12.47
CA TYR A 493 -9.36 1.99 -13.44
C TYR A 493 -8.39 3.08 -12.98
N PHE A 494 -7.14 2.92 -13.42
CA PHE A 494 -6.04 3.86 -13.24
C PHE A 494 -5.44 4.16 -14.62
N ASP A 495 -5.20 5.44 -14.92
CA ASP A 495 -4.45 5.83 -16.10
C ASP A 495 -2.99 6.10 -15.69
N SER A 496 -2.05 5.38 -16.32
CA SER A 496 -0.61 5.55 -16.19
C SER A 496 0.02 6.03 -17.52
N PRO A 497 1.08 6.86 -17.51
CA PRO A 497 1.73 7.33 -18.75
C PRO A 497 2.25 6.18 -19.62
N ASP A 498 2.13 6.30 -20.95
CA ASP A 498 2.68 5.34 -21.93
C ASP A 498 3.86 5.97 -22.71
N PRO A 499 5.07 6.00 -22.14
CA PRO A 499 6.24 6.66 -22.73
C PRO A 499 6.79 5.96 -23.98
N ASN A 500 6.21 4.82 -24.39
CA ASN A 500 6.61 4.10 -25.61
C ASN A 500 5.81 4.56 -26.85
N ARG A 501 4.79 5.39 -26.66
CA ARG A 501 3.89 5.88 -27.71
C ARG A 501 4.07 7.39 -27.92
N GLY A 502 3.81 7.85 -29.14
CA GLY A 502 3.90 9.27 -29.47
C GLY A 502 2.69 10.07 -29.00
N LEU A 503 2.84 11.38 -28.91
CA LEU A 503 1.73 12.30 -28.64
C LEU A 503 0.76 12.31 -29.83
N ASP A 504 -0.54 12.22 -29.55
CA ASP A 504 -1.56 12.47 -30.57
C ASP A 504 -1.77 13.98 -30.68
N VAL A 505 -1.51 14.53 -31.87
CA VAL A 505 -1.55 15.97 -32.13
C VAL A 505 -2.46 16.28 -33.30
N GLY A 506 -3.57 16.94 -32.99
CA GLY A 506 -4.47 17.54 -33.97
C GLY A 506 -3.96 18.90 -34.43
N ALA A 507 -4.28 19.27 -35.67
CA ALA A 507 -4.05 20.59 -36.23
C ALA A 507 -5.33 21.08 -36.90
N GLU A 508 -5.92 22.14 -36.37
CA GLU A 508 -7.16 22.75 -36.87
C GLU A 508 -6.83 24.08 -37.55
N GLU A 509 -7.19 24.22 -38.83
CA GLU A 509 -6.94 25.43 -39.61
C GLU A 509 -8.21 26.30 -39.68
N SER A 510 -8.06 27.60 -39.45
CA SER A 510 -9.12 28.60 -39.40
C SER A 510 -8.67 29.90 -40.09
N GLU A 511 -9.57 30.59 -40.77
CA GLU A 511 -9.27 31.89 -41.38
C GLU A 511 -9.03 32.98 -40.33
N LEU A 512 -8.15 33.95 -40.62
CA LEU A 512 -7.96 35.11 -39.75
C LEU A 512 -9.06 36.15 -39.99
N SER A 513 -9.89 36.37 -38.97
CA SER A 513 -11.09 37.22 -39.01
C SER A 513 -10.84 38.73 -39.15
N ASP A 514 -9.64 39.16 -39.57
CA ASP A 514 -9.25 40.57 -39.68
C ASP A 514 -8.06 40.73 -40.65
N SER A 515 -8.36 40.87 -41.94
CA SER A 515 -7.40 40.75 -43.07
C SER A 515 -6.52 41.99 -43.29
N SER A 516 -5.81 42.40 -42.24
CA SER A 516 -4.74 43.41 -42.31
C SER A 516 -3.42 42.75 -42.72
N HIS A 517 -3.25 42.55 -44.03
CA HIS A 517 -2.01 41.99 -44.59
C HIS A 517 -0.78 42.79 -44.16
N VAL A 518 0.30 42.09 -43.79
CA VAL A 518 1.61 42.69 -43.53
C VAL A 518 2.62 42.05 -44.48
N SER A 519 3.01 42.78 -45.52
CA SER A 519 3.99 42.31 -46.50
C SER A 519 5.30 41.92 -45.82
N ALA A 520 5.79 40.70 -46.09
CA ALA A 520 6.97 40.17 -45.43
C ALA A 520 8.25 40.90 -45.87
N VAL A 521 8.84 41.68 -44.97
CA VAL A 521 10.22 42.15 -45.11
C VAL A 521 11.15 41.00 -44.71
N THR A 522 11.96 40.53 -45.65
CA THR A 522 13.02 39.54 -45.38
C THR A 522 14.21 40.22 -44.71
N ASP A 523 14.51 39.84 -43.47
CA ASP A 523 15.78 40.13 -42.82
C ASP A 523 16.30 38.90 -42.04
N ASP A 524 17.58 38.88 -41.71
CA ASP A 524 18.32 37.70 -41.30
C ASP A 524 18.12 37.31 -39.81
N LYS A 525 18.41 36.03 -39.51
CA LYS A 525 18.50 35.37 -38.19
C LYS A 525 18.18 36.23 -36.96
N THR A 526 16.99 36.04 -36.38
CA THR A 526 16.75 36.37 -34.96
C THR A 526 16.08 35.21 -34.23
N THR A 527 16.82 34.55 -33.34
CA THR A 527 16.28 33.56 -32.40
C THR A 527 15.50 34.28 -31.29
N VAL A 528 14.23 34.59 -31.55
CA VAL A 528 13.37 35.29 -30.57
C VAL A 528 12.91 34.31 -29.48
N ALA A 529 13.75 34.11 -28.48
CA ALA A 529 13.35 33.44 -27.24
C ALA A 529 12.41 34.35 -26.43
N GLN A 530 11.10 34.13 -26.53
CA GLN A 530 10.13 34.76 -25.61
C GLN A 530 9.90 33.88 -24.37
N PRO A 531 10.17 34.39 -23.15
CA PRO A 531 9.93 33.64 -21.92
C PRO A 531 8.45 33.72 -21.52
N VAL A 532 7.63 32.82 -22.05
CA VAL A 532 6.23 32.67 -21.61
C VAL A 532 6.21 32.05 -20.22
N ARG A 533 6.20 32.90 -19.18
CA ARG A 533 5.72 32.50 -17.85
C ARG A 533 4.22 32.24 -17.94
N LEU A 534 3.81 31.00 -17.73
CA LEU A 534 2.48 30.70 -17.20
C LEU A 534 2.62 30.42 -15.71
N VAL A 535 2.00 31.28 -14.91
CA VAL A 535 1.67 31.05 -13.50
C VAL A 535 0.19 30.73 -13.47
N GLY A 536 -0.22 29.61 -12.88
CA GLY A 536 -1.63 29.26 -12.81
C GLY A 536 -1.92 27.96 -12.07
N VAL A 537 -2.34 28.13 -10.81
CA VAL A 537 -3.18 27.25 -9.99
C VAL A 537 -2.72 25.80 -9.83
#